data_AF-F6FIQ5-F1
#
_entry.id   AF-F6FIQ5-F1
#
_cell.length_a   1.000
_cell.length_b   1.000
_cell.length_c   1.000
_cell.angle_alpha   90.00
_cell.angle_beta   90.00
_cell.angle_gamma   90.00
#
_symmetry.space_group_name_H-M   'P 1'
#
loop_
_entity.id
_entity.type
_entity.pdbx_description
1 polymer ?
#
loop_
_entity_poly.entity_id
_entity_poly.type
_entity_poly.pdbx_seq_one_letter_code
_entity_poly.pdbx_strand_id
1 'polypeptide(L)'
;MSVNLKLASLFSAGTVGAAGSAYAGMKLFNSSEEKEKTTFGDKYKGTLITDSSEDSSKWEARKTKLTGDNSSDMDASLKEVKSKNSLKPEDIKNWCSSIASTPFEEASTKIKWFETYCVYTVKEKIGNSFITGTESSAWTQANSKIITQGKDKLPQSLHAIFDQLSPTSKDANALQKHCHLKQDGVFRGEDDDLYKELSTYCVNTVQ
;
A
#
# COMPACT_ATOMS: atom_id res chain seq x y z
N MET A 1 31.52 42.98 36.39
CA MET A 1 32.69 43.89 36.40
C MET A 1 32.69 44.64 35.09
N SER A 2 32.52 45.95 35.18
CA SER A 2 32.37 46.87 34.06
C SER A 2 33.69 47.04 33.33
N VAL A 3 33.71 46.91 32.00
CA VAL A 3 34.88 47.28 31.20
C VAL A 3 34.49 48.36 30.20
N ASN A 4 35.03 49.54 30.47
CA ASN A 4 34.84 50.79 29.74
C ASN A 4 35.43 50.71 28.33
N LEU A 5 34.64 51.12 27.34
CA LEU A 5 35.02 51.24 25.93
C LEU A 5 35.80 52.55 25.72
N LYS A 6 37.11 52.48 25.48
CA LYS A 6 37.91 53.62 24.99
C LYS A 6 37.92 53.59 23.46
N LEU A 7 37.04 54.39 22.85
CA LEU A 7 37.11 54.78 21.44
C LEU A 7 38.29 55.75 21.26
N ALA A 8 39.27 55.36 20.44
CA ALA A 8 40.27 56.28 19.91
C ALA A 8 39.88 56.63 18.47
N SER A 9 39.49 57.88 18.29
CA SER A 9 39.23 58.54 17.02
C SER A 9 40.54 59.05 16.41
N LEU A 10 40.75 58.79 15.11
CA LEU A 10 41.68 59.54 14.27
C LEU A 10 41.05 59.81 12.89
N PHE A 11 41.02 61.11 12.59
CA PHE A 11 40.71 61.95 11.41
C PHE A 11 40.74 61.28 10.01
N SER A 12 40.03 61.77 8.97
CA SER A 12 40.03 63.15 8.47
C SER A 12 38.90 63.45 7.46
N ALA A 13 38.57 64.73 7.36
CA ALA A 13 37.50 65.35 6.57
C ALA A 13 37.55 65.10 5.05
N GLY A 14 36.37 65.04 4.42
CA GLY A 14 36.22 65.21 2.97
C GLY A 14 34.93 64.63 2.39
N THR A 15 34.05 65.51 1.92
CA THR A 15 32.94 65.29 0.96
C THR A 15 31.70 64.50 1.41
N VAL A 16 30.59 65.25 1.36
CA VAL A 16 29.19 64.83 1.40
C VAL A 16 28.91 63.78 0.31
N GLY A 17 28.42 62.62 0.71
CA GLY A 17 27.97 61.57 -0.20
C GLY A 17 27.28 60.45 0.58
N ALA A 18 25.97 60.55 0.73
CA ALA A 18 25.16 59.50 1.35
C ALA A 18 25.00 58.33 0.37
N ALA A 19 25.50 57.15 0.73
CA ALA A 19 24.86 55.85 0.43
C ALA A 19 25.70 54.73 1.05
N GLY A 20 25.08 53.96 1.94
CA GLY A 20 25.74 52.88 2.69
C GLY A 20 26.14 51.69 1.84
N SER A 21 27.11 50.93 2.36
CA SER A 21 27.18 49.47 2.17
C SER A 21 28.11 48.89 3.24
N ALA A 22 27.56 48.57 4.41
CA ALA A 22 28.18 47.57 5.25
C ALA A 22 27.95 46.22 4.56
N TYR A 23 28.99 45.70 3.89
CA TYR A 23 29.10 44.30 3.53
C TYR A 23 29.16 43.47 4.82
N ALA A 24 27.99 43.17 5.38
CA ALA A 24 27.82 42.06 6.30
C ALA A 24 27.22 40.92 5.49
N GLY A 25 28.06 39.94 5.15
CA GLY A 25 27.65 38.65 4.58
C GLY A 25 26.75 37.92 5.57
N MET A 26 25.47 38.24 5.53
CA MET A 26 24.43 37.45 6.19
C MET A 26 24.28 36.13 5.44
N LYS A 27 24.59 35.05 6.15
CA LYS A 27 24.07 33.70 5.89
C LYS A 27 22.61 33.79 5.45
N LEU A 28 22.35 33.52 4.18
CA LEU A 28 21.02 33.14 3.70
C LEU A 28 21.05 31.64 3.41
N PHE A 29 21.00 30.83 4.47
CA PHE A 29 20.46 29.47 4.35
C PHE A 29 18.94 29.58 4.47
N ASN A 30 18.30 30.09 3.43
CA ASN A 30 16.89 29.80 3.15
C ASN A 30 16.87 28.59 2.20
N SER A 31 17.31 27.43 2.69
CA SER A 31 16.72 26.19 2.19
C SER A 31 15.38 26.08 2.90
N SER A 32 14.34 26.57 2.25
CA SER A 32 13.01 26.02 2.46
C SER A 32 13.16 24.51 2.30
N GLU A 33 13.11 23.77 3.41
CA GLU A 33 12.89 22.34 3.39
C GLU A 33 11.57 22.12 2.64
N GLU A 34 11.63 21.89 1.32
CA GLU A 34 10.59 21.17 0.63
C GLU A 34 10.56 19.80 1.31
N LYS A 35 9.67 19.64 2.29
CA LYS A 35 9.32 18.31 2.79
C LYS A 35 8.88 17.53 1.56
N GLU A 36 9.70 16.58 1.10
CA GLU A 36 9.34 15.66 0.04
C GLU A 36 7.94 15.13 0.35
N LYS A 37 6.96 15.49 -0.50
CA LYS A 37 5.60 15.02 -0.32
C LYS A 37 5.61 13.52 -0.61
N THR A 38 5.29 12.71 0.40
CA THR A 38 5.11 11.26 0.25
C THR A 38 4.21 10.98 -0.94
N THR A 39 4.68 10.14 -1.84
CA THR A 39 3.93 9.73 -3.04
C THR A 39 3.09 8.48 -2.78
N PHE A 40 2.21 8.13 -3.71
CA PHE A 40 1.53 6.83 -3.67
C PHE A 40 2.55 5.67 -3.68
N GLY A 41 3.62 5.79 -4.47
CA GLY A 41 4.70 4.80 -4.52
C GLY A 41 5.38 4.60 -3.17
N ASP A 42 5.65 5.69 -2.44
CA ASP A 42 6.23 5.63 -1.11
C ASP A 42 5.29 4.97 -0.10
N LYS A 43 4.00 5.33 -0.14
CA LYS A 43 2.97 4.80 0.77
C LYS A 43 2.75 3.30 0.59
N TYR A 44 2.80 2.80 -0.64
CA TYR A 44 2.54 1.40 -1.01
C TYR A 44 3.85 0.63 -1.33
N LYS A 45 4.98 1.12 -0.83
CA LYS A 45 6.28 0.50 -1.08
C LYS A 45 6.28 -0.96 -0.62
N GLY A 46 6.69 -1.86 -1.51
CA GLY A 46 6.73 -3.31 -1.24
C GLY A 46 5.40 -4.04 -1.41
N THR A 47 4.30 -3.33 -1.68
CA THR A 47 2.97 -3.93 -1.91
C THR A 47 2.51 -3.82 -3.36
N LEU A 48 3.19 -3.04 -4.19
CA LEU A 48 2.86 -2.88 -5.61
C LEU A 48 3.18 -4.13 -6.43
N ILE A 49 2.29 -4.44 -7.38
CA ILE A 49 2.58 -5.41 -8.44
C ILE A 49 3.78 -4.91 -9.23
N THR A 50 4.71 -5.80 -9.55
CA THR A 50 5.95 -5.44 -10.20
C THR A 50 5.89 -5.68 -11.71
N ASP A 51 6.95 -5.24 -12.37
CA ASP A 51 7.14 -5.42 -13.81
C ASP A 51 7.82 -6.75 -14.17
N SER A 52 7.98 -7.64 -13.19
CA SER A 52 8.61 -8.94 -13.38
C SER A 52 7.76 -9.88 -14.25
N SER A 53 8.40 -10.85 -14.89
CA SER A 53 7.71 -11.89 -15.65
C SER A 53 6.75 -12.72 -14.79
N GLU A 54 7.03 -12.86 -13.50
CA GLU A 54 6.19 -13.56 -12.50
C GLU A 54 4.83 -12.87 -12.27
N ASP A 55 4.73 -11.58 -12.60
CA ASP A 55 3.52 -10.76 -12.46
C ASP A 55 2.76 -10.56 -13.76
N SER A 56 3.25 -11.07 -14.88
CA SER A 56 2.59 -10.94 -16.19
C SER A 56 1.12 -11.40 -16.16
N SER A 57 0.84 -12.54 -15.52
CA SER A 57 -0.52 -13.07 -15.34
C SER A 57 -1.40 -12.19 -14.45
N LYS A 58 -0.81 -11.47 -13.49
CA LYS A 58 -1.52 -10.53 -12.61
C LYS A 58 -1.97 -9.30 -13.40
N TRP A 59 -1.11 -8.76 -14.26
CA TRP A 59 -1.48 -7.65 -15.14
C TRP A 59 -2.58 -8.03 -16.15
N GLU A 60 -2.56 -9.26 -16.68
CA GLU A 60 -3.66 -9.78 -17.50
C GLU A 60 -4.97 -9.93 -16.70
N ALA A 61 -4.88 -10.37 -15.45
CA ALA A 61 -6.04 -10.39 -14.55
C ALA A 61 -6.58 -8.98 -14.28
N ARG A 62 -5.70 -7.98 -14.08
CA ARG A 62 -6.10 -6.57 -13.94
C ARG A 62 -6.76 -6.02 -15.19
N LYS A 63 -6.28 -6.38 -16.38
CA LYS A 63 -6.92 -6.06 -17.66
C LYS A 63 -8.34 -6.59 -17.73
N THR A 64 -8.50 -7.89 -17.45
CA THR A 64 -9.81 -8.55 -17.45
C THR A 64 -10.76 -7.88 -16.45
N LYS A 65 -10.27 -7.58 -15.25
CA LYS A 65 -11.03 -6.88 -14.21
C LYS A 65 -11.45 -5.47 -14.65
N LEU A 66 -10.55 -4.68 -15.22
CA LEU A 66 -10.85 -3.30 -15.66
C LEU A 66 -11.87 -3.28 -16.80
N THR A 67 -11.78 -4.22 -17.75
CA THR A 67 -12.75 -4.36 -18.83
C THR A 67 -14.16 -4.62 -18.29
N GLY A 68 -14.30 -5.50 -17.29
CA GLY A 68 -15.59 -5.85 -16.70
C GLY A 68 -16.14 -4.87 -15.65
N ASP A 69 -15.34 -3.92 -15.17
CA ASP A 69 -15.73 -3.04 -14.07
C ASP A 69 -16.64 -1.89 -14.54
N ASN A 70 -17.91 -1.90 -14.14
CA ASN A 70 -18.92 -0.91 -14.53
C ASN A 70 -19.12 0.21 -13.50
N SER A 71 -18.16 0.41 -12.59
CA SER A 71 -18.24 1.43 -11.55
C SER A 71 -18.37 2.84 -12.11
N SER A 72 -19.45 3.52 -11.73
CA SER A 72 -19.72 4.91 -12.16
C SER A 72 -18.77 5.92 -11.52
N ASP A 73 -18.22 5.60 -10.34
CA ASP A 73 -17.28 6.40 -9.55
C ASP A 73 -15.81 6.16 -9.92
N MET A 74 -15.53 5.47 -11.04
CA MET A 74 -14.16 5.24 -11.50
C MET A 74 -13.41 6.55 -11.77
N ASP A 75 -12.15 6.60 -11.34
CA ASP A 75 -11.25 7.74 -11.57
C ASP A 75 -11.19 8.09 -13.06
N ALA A 76 -11.16 9.39 -13.37
CA ALA A 76 -11.22 9.87 -14.76
C ALA A 76 -10.05 9.36 -15.62
N SER A 77 -8.84 9.33 -15.06
CA SER A 77 -7.66 8.84 -15.78
C SER A 77 -7.68 7.33 -15.99
N LEU A 78 -8.27 6.58 -15.04
CA LEU A 78 -8.48 5.13 -15.22
C LEU A 78 -9.61 4.83 -16.21
N LYS A 79 -10.67 5.64 -16.24
CA LYS A 79 -11.73 5.56 -17.26
C LYS A 79 -11.15 5.77 -18.65
N GLU A 80 -10.27 6.75 -18.83
CA GLU A 80 -9.58 6.98 -20.10
C GLU A 80 -8.76 5.75 -20.53
N VAL A 81 -8.03 5.13 -19.61
CA VAL A 81 -7.32 3.87 -19.87
C VAL A 81 -8.29 2.79 -20.32
N LYS A 82 -9.40 2.58 -19.59
CA LYS A 82 -10.42 1.59 -19.92
C LYS A 82 -11.04 1.83 -21.30
N SER A 83 -11.22 3.07 -21.71
CA SER A 83 -11.85 3.45 -22.99
C SER A 83 -10.97 3.21 -24.22
N LYS A 84 -9.74 2.72 -24.07
CA LYS A 84 -8.87 2.37 -25.21
C LYS A 84 -9.47 1.20 -26.01
N ASN A 85 -9.58 1.36 -27.32
CA ASN A 85 -10.08 0.34 -28.27
C ASN A 85 -9.32 -1.00 -28.21
N SER A 86 -8.08 -0.99 -27.74
CA SER A 86 -7.26 -2.19 -27.55
C SER A 86 -6.53 -2.07 -26.23
N LEU A 87 -7.28 -2.06 -25.13
CA LEU A 87 -6.73 -2.07 -23.77
C LEU A 87 -5.74 -3.24 -23.62
N LYS A 88 -4.52 -2.92 -23.19
CA LYS A 88 -3.45 -3.87 -22.91
C LYS A 88 -3.09 -3.86 -21.42
N PRO A 89 -2.49 -4.94 -20.88
CA PRO A 89 -1.97 -4.93 -19.50
C PRO A 89 -1.00 -3.76 -19.25
N GLU A 90 -0.19 -3.40 -20.25
CA GLU A 90 0.77 -2.30 -20.17
C GLU A 90 0.10 -0.94 -19.96
N ASP A 91 -1.12 -0.75 -20.45
CA ASP A 91 -1.85 0.51 -20.23
C ASP A 91 -2.18 0.72 -18.75
N ILE A 92 -2.54 -0.35 -18.04
CA ILE A 92 -2.85 -0.34 -16.60
C ILE A 92 -1.57 -0.16 -15.81
N LYS A 93 -0.50 -0.87 -16.18
CA LYS A 93 0.82 -0.73 -15.57
C LYS A 93 1.35 0.71 -15.68
N ASN A 94 1.23 1.33 -16.86
CA ASN A 94 1.63 2.72 -17.08
C ASN A 94 0.79 3.68 -16.24
N TRP A 95 -0.52 3.43 -16.13
CA TRP A 95 -1.39 4.18 -15.24
C TRP A 95 -0.95 4.07 -13.77
N CYS A 96 -0.67 2.85 -13.29
CA CYS A 96 -0.15 2.63 -11.94
C CYS A 96 1.16 3.37 -11.69
N SER A 97 2.10 3.33 -12.65
CA SER A 97 3.38 4.05 -12.54
C SER A 97 3.21 5.56 -12.47
N SER A 98 2.27 6.10 -13.27
CA SER A 98 1.91 7.51 -13.27
C SER A 98 1.33 7.93 -11.91
N ILE A 99 0.31 7.21 -11.40
CA ILE A 99 -0.31 7.51 -10.11
C ILE A 99 0.68 7.34 -8.96
N ALA A 100 1.54 6.31 -9.00
CA ALA A 100 2.56 6.07 -7.99
C ALA A 100 3.50 7.26 -7.80
N SER A 101 3.76 8.05 -8.85
CA SER A 101 4.63 9.23 -8.80
C SER A 101 3.91 10.50 -8.31
N THR A 102 2.59 10.44 -8.08
CA THR A 102 1.81 11.59 -7.61
C THR A 102 1.83 11.70 -6.08
N PRO A 103 1.69 12.91 -5.51
CA PRO A 103 1.55 13.09 -4.07
C PRO A 103 0.39 12.28 -3.51
N PHE A 104 0.63 11.62 -2.38
CA PHE A 104 -0.39 10.86 -1.68
C PHE A 104 -1.23 11.78 -0.79
N GLU A 105 -2.55 11.65 -0.92
CA GLU A 105 -3.53 12.38 -0.12
C GLU A 105 -4.54 11.36 0.44
N GLU A 106 -4.67 11.28 1.76
CA GLU A 106 -5.53 10.29 2.44
C GLU A 106 -7.03 10.39 2.02
N ALA A 107 -7.48 11.57 1.59
CA ALA A 107 -8.84 11.81 1.10
C ALA A 107 -9.00 11.58 -0.42
N SER A 108 -7.95 11.11 -1.10
CA SER A 108 -7.95 10.96 -2.56
C SER A 108 -8.88 9.83 -2.99
N THR A 109 -9.76 10.14 -3.93
CA THR A 109 -10.62 9.15 -4.60
C THR A 109 -9.81 8.11 -5.39
N LYS A 110 -8.53 8.40 -5.68
CA LYS A 110 -7.63 7.48 -6.39
C LYS A 110 -7.21 6.29 -5.55
N ILE A 111 -7.26 6.38 -4.22
CA ILE A 111 -6.82 5.30 -3.31
C ILE A 111 -7.51 3.99 -3.65
N LYS A 112 -8.85 3.99 -3.73
CA LYS A 112 -9.65 2.80 -4.08
C LYS A 112 -9.15 2.15 -5.37
N TRP A 113 -8.94 2.96 -6.42
CA TRP A 113 -8.57 2.47 -7.74
C TRP A 113 -7.12 2.00 -7.79
N PHE A 114 -6.22 2.72 -7.13
CA PHE A 114 -4.82 2.35 -7.01
C PHE A 114 -4.66 1.04 -6.25
N GLU A 115 -5.33 0.87 -5.12
CA GLU A 115 -5.36 -0.40 -4.38
C GLU A 115 -5.96 -1.55 -5.20
N THR A 116 -7.01 -1.26 -5.97
CA THR A 116 -7.70 -2.29 -6.77
C THR A 116 -6.85 -2.82 -7.93
N TYR A 117 -6.04 -1.96 -8.55
CA TYR A 117 -5.37 -2.27 -9.82
C TYR A 117 -3.85 -2.31 -9.75
N CYS A 118 -3.22 -1.68 -8.76
CA CYS A 118 -1.76 -1.53 -8.68
C CYS A 118 -1.14 -2.32 -7.52
N VAL A 119 -1.93 -2.68 -6.51
CA VAL A 119 -1.46 -3.39 -5.32
C VAL A 119 -1.78 -4.88 -5.47
N TYR A 120 -0.90 -5.73 -4.92
CA TYR A 120 -1.18 -7.15 -4.82
C TYR A 120 -2.42 -7.41 -3.96
N THR A 121 -3.16 -8.46 -4.29
CA THR A 121 -4.07 -9.06 -3.31
C THR A 121 -3.30 -9.94 -2.32
N VAL A 122 -3.91 -10.21 -1.16
CA VAL A 122 -3.34 -11.12 -0.17
C VAL A 122 -3.08 -12.50 -0.79
N LYS A 123 -4.01 -13.03 -1.59
CA LYS A 123 -3.81 -14.29 -2.31
C LYS A 123 -2.62 -14.25 -3.27
N GLU A 124 -2.47 -13.19 -4.03
CA GLU A 124 -1.35 -13.07 -4.98
C GLU A 124 0.01 -13.09 -4.28
N LYS A 125 0.09 -12.55 -3.06
CA LYS A 125 1.31 -12.60 -2.23
C LYS A 125 1.53 -13.93 -1.51
N ILE A 126 0.47 -14.62 -1.10
CA ILE A 126 0.58 -15.98 -0.56
C ILE A 126 1.00 -16.96 -1.67
N GLY A 127 0.53 -16.74 -2.89
CA GLY A 127 0.90 -17.55 -4.05
C GLY A 127 0.34 -18.96 -3.98
N ASN A 128 1.12 -19.94 -4.45
CA ASN A 128 0.68 -21.32 -4.65
C ASN A 128 0.33 -22.07 -3.37
N SER A 129 0.75 -21.58 -2.21
CA SER A 129 0.40 -22.17 -0.93
C SER A 129 -1.07 -21.91 -0.57
N PHE A 130 -1.72 -20.89 -1.15
CA PHE A 130 -3.12 -20.60 -0.89
C PHE A 130 -4.03 -21.74 -1.38
N ILE A 131 -4.93 -22.21 -0.52
CA ILE A 131 -5.88 -23.27 -0.89
C ILE A 131 -6.94 -22.67 -1.83
N THR A 132 -6.87 -23.00 -3.12
CA THR A 132 -7.81 -22.50 -4.15
C THR A 132 -8.91 -23.48 -4.51
N GLY A 133 -8.70 -24.78 -4.24
CA GLY A 133 -9.62 -25.83 -4.60
C GLY A 133 -10.85 -25.90 -3.69
N THR A 134 -11.90 -26.55 -4.18
CA THR A 134 -13.06 -26.97 -3.37
C THR A 134 -12.87 -28.33 -2.70
N GLU A 135 -11.76 -29.01 -3.01
CA GLU A 135 -11.46 -30.36 -2.55
C GLU A 135 -11.32 -30.44 -1.03
N SER A 136 -11.89 -31.49 -0.44
CA SER A 136 -12.14 -31.56 1.00
C SER A 136 -10.88 -31.77 1.85
N SER A 137 -9.80 -32.35 1.32
CA SER A 137 -8.66 -32.80 2.13
C SER A 137 -7.78 -31.66 2.66
N ALA A 138 -7.48 -30.66 1.84
CA ALA A 138 -6.70 -29.48 2.26
C ALA A 138 -7.50 -28.64 3.28
N TRP A 139 -8.80 -28.43 3.01
CA TRP A 139 -9.68 -27.72 3.95
C TRP A 139 -9.91 -28.48 5.24
N THR A 140 -9.99 -29.82 5.20
CA THR A 140 -10.07 -30.65 6.41
C THR A 140 -8.84 -30.43 7.29
N GLN A 141 -7.63 -30.45 6.72
CA GLN A 141 -6.40 -30.20 7.48
C GLN A 141 -6.36 -28.78 8.07
N ALA A 142 -6.73 -27.77 7.27
CA ALA A 142 -6.80 -26.39 7.74
C ALA A 142 -7.81 -26.21 8.88
N ASN A 143 -8.99 -26.83 8.77
CA ASN A 143 -10.00 -26.84 9.84
C ASN A 143 -9.46 -27.53 11.10
N SER A 144 -8.80 -28.69 10.96
CA SER A 144 -8.20 -29.39 12.10
C SER A 144 -7.16 -28.55 12.83
N LYS A 145 -6.38 -27.73 12.11
CA LYS A 145 -5.42 -26.80 12.72
C LYS A 145 -6.12 -25.77 13.61
N ILE A 146 -7.19 -25.14 13.11
CA ILE A 146 -7.99 -24.17 13.88
C ILE A 146 -8.58 -24.82 15.14
N ILE A 147 -9.18 -26.00 15.01
CA ILE A 147 -9.80 -26.73 16.12
C ILE A 147 -8.75 -27.12 17.17
N THR A 148 -7.60 -27.65 16.74
CA THR A 148 -6.54 -28.14 17.64
C THR A 148 -5.84 -27.01 18.38
N GLN A 149 -5.65 -25.86 17.72
CA GLN A 149 -5.04 -24.69 18.33
C GLN A 149 -5.87 -24.13 19.49
N GLY A 150 -7.20 -24.26 19.39
CA GLY A 150 -8.13 -23.80 20.41
C GLY A 150 -8.43 -22.30 20.30
N LYS A 151 -9.68 -21.93 20.58
CA LYS A 151 -10.24 -20.58 20.37
C LYS A 151 -9.38 -19.45 20.94
N ASP A 152 -8.89 -19.61 22.16
CA ASP A 152 -8.16 -18.56 22.89
C ASP A 152 -6.80 -18.20 22.26
N LYS A 153 -6.27 -19.07 21.40
CA LYS A 153 -5.00 -18.87 20.69
C LYS A 153 -5.20 -18.40 19.25
N LEU A 154 -6.45 -18.22 18.81
CA LEU A 154 -6.78 -17.73 17.48
C LEU A 154 -6.97 -16.21 17.51
N PRO A 155 -6.66 -15.52 16.39
CA PRO A 155 -7.11 -14.15 16.17
C PRO A 155 -8.62 -14.03 16.37
N GLN A 156 -9.07 -12.90 16.92
CA GLN A 156 -10.48 -12.66 17.23
C GLN A 156 -11.40 -12.85 16.02
N SER A 157 -10.92 -12.50 14.82
CA SER A 157 -11.59 -12.70 13.54
C SER A 157 -11.92 -14.17 13.21
N LEU A 158 -11.19 -15.13 13.79
CA LEU A 158 -11.42 -16.57 13.57
C LEU A 158 -12.28 -17.23 14.65
N HIS A 159 -12.64 -16.52 15.72
CA HIS A 159 -13.44 -17.10 16.82
C HIS A 159 -14.80 -17.60 16.34
N ALA A 160 -15.46 -16.85 15.47
CA ALA A 160 -16.74 -17.25 14.88
C ALA A 160 -16.60 -18.50 14.00
N ILE A 161 -15.49 -18.61 13.26
CA ILE A 161 -15.21 -19.77 12.40
C ILE A 161 -14.92 -20.99 13.25
N PHE A 162 -14.14 -20.84 14.33
CA PHE A 162 -13.91 -21.90 15.31
C PHE A 162 -15.25 -22.43 15.86
N ASP A 163 -16.15 -21.54 16.27
CA ASP A 163 -17.47 -21.93 16.77
C ASP A 163 -18.28 -22.67 15.69
N GLN A 164 -18.19 -22.24 14.42
CA GLN A 164 -18.85 -22.88 13.29
C GLN A 164 -18.27 -24.25 12.90
N LEU A 165 -17.00 -24.50 13.21
CA LEU A 165 -16.31 -25.77 13.01
C LEU A 165 -16.43 -26.72 14.20
N SER A 166 -16.86 -26.22 15.36
CA SER A 166 -16.98 -27.01 16.59
C SER A 166 -18.03 -28.13 16.43
N PRO A 167 -17.97 -29.24 17.20
CA PRO A 167 -18.86 -30.39 17.03
C PRO A 167 -20.37 -30.11 17.09
N THR A 168 -20.76 -28.95 17.62
CA THR A 168 -22.15 -28.49 17.70
C THR A 168 -22.62 -27.79 16.41
N SER A 169 -21.71 -27.29 15.58
CA SER A 169 -21.96 -26.68 14.26
C SER A 169 -21.35 -27.55 13.15
N LYS A 170 -22.07 -27.72 12.04
CA LYS A 170 -21.68 -28.67 10.96
C LYS A 170 -21.13 -27.99 9.71
N ASP A 171 -20.75 -26.71 9.76
CA ASP A 171 -20.27 -26.01 8.56
C ASP A 171 -18.78 -26.25 8.34
N ALA A 172 -18.45 -27.41 7.76
CA ALA A 172 -17.09 -27.76 7.36
C ALA A 172 -16.47 -26.77 6.35
N ASN A 173 -17.28 -25.89 5.74
CA ASN A 173 -16.82 -24.90 4.76
C ASN A 173 -16.68 -23.49 5.36
N ALA A 174 -16.86 -23.31 6.67
CA ALA A 174 -16.79 -22.00 7.33
C ALA A 174 -15.45 -21.28 7.05
N LEU A 175 -14.33 -21.98 7.26
CA LEU A 175 -13.00 -21.44 6.99
C LEU A 175 -12.79 -21.16 5.50
N GLN A 176 -13.17 -22.10 4.62
CA GLN A 176 -13.06 -21.93 3.18
C GLN A 176 -13.79 -20.67 2.70
N LYS A 177 -15.04 -20.47 3.12
CA LYS A 177 -15.84 -19.29 2.78
C LYS A 177 -15.15 -18.01 3.25
N HIS A 178 -14.63 -18.01 4.49
CA HIS A 178 -13.90 -16.87 5.03
C HIS A 178 -12.63 -16.54 4.23
N CYS A 179 -11.82 -17.55 3.93
CA CYS A 179 -10.61 -17.40 3.13
C CYS A 179 -10.93 -16.85 1.74
N HIS A 180 -11.92 -17.44 1.05
CA HIS A 180 -12.32 -17.01 -0.29
C HIS A 180 -12.91 -15.59 -0.33
N LEU A 181 -13.66 -15.21 0.70
CA LEU A 181 -14.23 -13.86 0.81
C LEU A 181 -13.15 -12.79 0.95
N LYS A 182 -12.04 -13.13 1.61
CA LYS A 182 -10.98 -12.17 1.94
C LYS A 182 -9.74 -12.26 1.03
N GLN A 183 -9.66 -13.28 0.17
CA GLN A 183 -8.48 -13.57 -0.66
C GLN A 183 -8.07 -12.40 -1.57
N ASP A 184 -9.04 -11.60 -2.02
CA ASP A 184 -8.84 -10.46 -2.92
C ASP A 184 -8.67 -9.13 -2.16
N GLY A 185 -8.54 -9.18 -0.82
CA GLY A 185 -8.20 -8.03 0.00
C GLY A 185 -6.82 -7.45 -0.36
N VAL A 186 -6.66 -6.16 -0.15
CA VAL A 186 -5.42 -5.42 -0.45
C VAL A 186 -4.30 -5.93 0.44
N PHE A 187 -3.18 -6.34 -0.15
CA PHE A 187 -1.98 -6.67 0.62
C PHE A 187 -1.35 -5.38 1.15
N ARG A 188 -1.29 -5.24 2.48
CA ARG A 188 -0.71 -4.07 3.16
C ARG A 188 0.68 -4.31 3.75
N GLY A 189 1.28 -5.44 3.42
CA GLY A 189 2.56 -5.89 3.97
C GLY A 189 2.42 -7.19 4.75
N GLU A 190 3.55 -7.82 5.07
CA GLU A 190 3.58 -9.11 5.77
C GLU A 190 3.16 -8.99 7.24
N ASP A 191 3.23 -7.77 7.78
CA ASP A 191 2.81 -7.49 9.14
C ASP A 191 1.32 -7.27 9.32
N ASP A 192 0.57 -7.12 8.22
CA ASP A 192 -0.87 -6.89 8.22
C ASP A 192 -1.64 -8.11 8.74
N ASP A 193 -2.62 -7.85 9.61
CA ASP A 193 -3.40 -8.90 10.27
C ASP A 193 -4.15 -9.79 9.28
N LEU A 194 -4.67 -9.21 8.19
CA LEU A 194 -5.35 -9.99 7.17
C LEU A 194 -4.36 -10.90 6.43
N TYR A 195 -3.19 -10.38 6.06
CA TYR A 195 -2.15 -11.22 5.46
C TYR A 195 -1.73 -12.36 6.38
N LYS A 196 -1.36 -12.05 7.64
CA LYS A 196 -0.95 -13.04 8.66
C LYS A 196 -2.00 -14.12 8.87
N GLU A 197 -3.26 -13.74 8.95
CA GLU A 197 -4.36 -14.68 9.11
C GLU A 197 -4.47 -15.62 7.89
N LEU A 198 -4.58 -15.08 6.68
CA LEU A 198 -4.77 -15.91 5.49
C LEU A 198 -3.51 -16.75 5.19
N SER A 199 -2.30 -16.22 5.38
CA SER A 199 -1.05 -16.95 5.18
C SER A 199 -0.82 -18.04 6.23
N THR A 200 -1.48 -17.96 7.39
CA THR A 200 -1.39 -18.98 8.45
C THR A 200 -2.47 -20.06 8.32
N TYR A 201 -3.70 -19.69 7.99
CA TYR A 201 -4.86 -20.60 8.11
C TYR A 201 -5.51 -20.97 6.78
N CYS A 202 -5.24 -20.24 5.70
CA CYS A 202 -5.82 -20.49 4.37
C CYS A 202 -4.80 -21.11 3.39
N VAL A 203 -3.76 -21.74 3.94
CA VAL A 203 -2.66 -22.33 3.16
C VAL A 203 -2.61 -23.84 3.34
N ASN A 204 -2.16 -24.53 2.29
CA ASN A 204 -1.87 -25.95 2.36
C ASN A 204 -0.63 -26.18 3.24
N THR A 205 -0.80 -26.96 4.32
CA THR A 205 0.29 -27.32 5.24
C THR A 205 1.09 -28.53 4.76
N VAL A 206 0.72 -29.12 3.63
CA VAL A 206 1.50 -30.18 2.99
C VAL A 206 2.64 -29.53 2.22
N GLN A 207 3.75 -29.28 2.90
CA GLN A 207 5.02 -28.92 2.31
C GLN A 207 6.14 -29.71 2.99
#